data_AF-A0A1Q7AXN2-F1
#
_entry.id   AF-A0A1Q7AXN2-F1
#
_cell.length_a   1.000
_cell.length_b   1.000
_cell.length_c   1.000
_cell.angle_alpha   90.00
_cell.angle_beta   90.00
_cell.angle_gamma   90.00
#
_symmetry.space_group_name_H-M   'P 1'
#
loop_
_entity.id
_entity.type
_entity.pdbx_description
1 polymer ?
#
loop_
_entity_poly.entity_id
_entity_poly.type
_entity_poly.pdbx_seq_one_letter_code
_entity_poly.pdbx_strand_id
1 'polypeptide(L)'
;MAGRISRRYALGAGLAVAGGVAAAPAFAGTAFADDDDFCGVPLPWREARRIVNRTRVPHFPRRDFNVLRYGAVADGTTDNTAAFAAAIDACHRRGGGRVVVPAGTYVTGAIYLKSHVNLHLEAGSTLSFSGDVTKFPTVLTRYEGIECMNHSPMIYAYRERNIALTGSGTLDAAGTSTWNKGSERAYLESLITQGITDPRQRIVPGSGHFMRSTFIEPYACDTVLIQGITLRNSMFWQMHPTLCRNVTIDGVSTDPSTAHNNTDACDPESCDHLVIKNCNLGAHDDNIAIKSGRDADGRRVNVPTQNVVVHDCIMNGNWGAITCGSEMTGGIRNVYAFRCQVVGLTKFALYVKSNTQRGGFAQNINIDSFTGRYDRSVFFVTMTYNNQTGDFPPAFGPFSMTNSSCTSAPLVFDVNGLPTDHINGFVVKNCAFDGVTNTVNRISNVDGLAFTGVTINGVPTTGSG
;
A
#
# COMPACT_ATOMS: atom_id res chain seq x y z
N MET A 1 80.62 -32.75 23.02
CA MET A 1 79.24 -32.24 22.88
C MET A 1 78.58 -33.05 21.77
N ALA A 2 77.76 -34.02 22.15
CA ALA A 2 77.21 -35.08 21.29
C ALA A 2 76.30 -34.49 20.19
N GLY A 3 76.19 -34.99 18.96
CA GLY A 3 76.71 -36.23 18.36
C GLY A 3 75.63 -36.98 17.57
N ARG A 4 75.37 -36.53 16.31
CA ARG A 4 74.83 -37.18 15.08
C ARG A 4 73.77 -38.32 15.09
N ILE A 5 73.14 -38.49 13.90
CA ILE A 5 72.46 -39.68 13.28
C ILE A 5 70.92 -39.72 13.50
N SER A 6 70.04 -40.26 12.64
CA SER A 6 69.80 -40.31 11.18
C SER A 6 68.38 -40.92 10.96
N ARG A 7 67.89 -40.85 9.71
CA ARG A 7 66.68 -41.46 9.10
C ARG A 7 65.99 -42.69 9.75
N ARG A 8 64.64 -42.63 9.69
CA ARG A 8 63.63 -43.62 9.18
C ARG A 8 62.74 -44.47 10.15
N TYR A 9 61.43 -44.35 9.86
CA TYR A 9 60.28 -45.30 9.94
C TYR A 9 59.40 -45.48 11.20
N ALA A 10 58.15 -45.02 11.02
CA ALA A 10 56.87 -45.76 11.10
C ALA A 10 56.06 -45.86 12.42
N LEU A 11 54.73 -45.93 12.19
CA LEU A 11 53.59 -46.20 13.07
C LEU A 11 53.08 -44.99 13.88
N GLY A 12 51.80 -44.63 13.88
CA GLY A 12 50.59 -45.23 13.34
C GLY A 12 49.41 -44.72 14.20
N ALA A 13 48.32 -44.32 13.55
CA ALA A 13 47.04 -43.86 14.11
C ALA A 13 47.11 -42.53 14.92
N GLY A 14 46.27 -41.53 14.71
CA GLY A 14 45.08 -41.38 13.88
C GLY A 14 44.31 -40.22 14.48
N LEU A 15 44.04 -39.16 13.72
CA LEU A 15 42.87 -38.30 13.91
C LEU A 15 42.73 -37.43 12.65
N ALA A 16 41.58 -37.54 12.01
CA ALA A 16 41.24 -36.83 10.79
C ALA A 16 41.09 -35.32 11.08
N VAL A 17 41.81 -34.48 10.34
CA VAL A 17 41.45 -33.08 10.13
C VAL A 17 41.39 -32.86 8.63
N ALA A 18 40.17 -32.75 8.10
CA ALA A 18 39.91 -32.43 6.71
C ALA A 18 40.38 -31.00 6.41
N GLY A 19 41.32 -30.87 5.47
CA GLY A 19 41.68 -29.59 4.87
C GLY A 19 40.59 -29.15 3.90
N GLY A 20 39.79 -28.17 4.29
CA GLY A 20 38.89 -27.44 3.40
C GLY A 20 39.61 -26.21 2.85
N VAL A 21 39.83 -26.19 1.54
CA VAL A 21 40.24 -24.98 0.81
C VAL A 21 39.09 -23.97 0.90
N ALA A 22 39.28 -22.91 1.69
CA ALA A 22 38.35 -21.80 1.74
C ALA A 22 38.51 -20.96 0.46
N ALA A 23 37.71 -21.27 -0.56
CA ALA A 23 37.49 -20.37 -1.68
C ALA A 23 36.77 -19.11 -1.14
N ALA A 24 37.46 -17.97 -1.14
CA ALA A 24 36.85 -16.69 -0.88
C ALA A 24 35.81 -16.41 -1.98
N PRO A 25 34.55 -16.10 -1.66
CA PRO A 25 33.63 -15.62 -2.68
C PRO A 25 34.08 -14.22 -3.06
N ALA A 26 34.50 -14.08 -4.32
CA ALA A 26 34.61 -12.79 -4.97
C ALA A 26 33.21 -12.17 -4.97
N PHE A 27 32.97 -11.19 -4.11
CA PHE A 27 31.80 -10.32 -4.20
C PHE A 27 31.98 -9.41 -5.42
N ALA A 28 31.68 -9.97 -6.60
CA ALA A 28 31.33 -9.17 -7.75
C ALA A 28 30.00 -8.49 -7.40
N GLY A 29 30.06 -7.18 -7.17
CA GLY A 29 28.91 -6.35 -6.85
C GLY A 29 27.80 -6.55 -7.88
N THR A 30 26.66 -7.03 -7.41
CA THR A 30 25.43 -7.02 -8.17
C THR A 30 24.98 -5.57 -8.35
N ALA A 31 24.64 -5.22 -9.59
CA ALA A 31 24.16 -3.91 -9.95
C ALA A 31 22.88 -3.59 -9.15
N PHE A 32 22.82 -2.40 -8.56
CA PHE A 32 21.62 -1.87 -7.93
C PHE A 32 20.82 -1.06 -8.97
N ALA A 33 19.56 -1.47 -9.18
CA ALA A 33 18.52 -0.80 -9.96
C ALA A 33 18.77 -0.64 -11.47
N ASP A 34 19.23 -1.68 -12.15
CA ASP A 34 19.05 -1.84 -13.60
C ASP A 34 18.58 -3.30 -13.85
N ASP A 35 17.53 -3.49 -14.66
CA ASP A 35 16.88 -4.77 -15.04
C ASP A 35 15.74 -5.33 -14.14
N ASP A 36 14.84 -4.49 -13.66
CA ASP A 36 13.48 -4.95 -13.35
C ASP A 36 12.69 -5.03 -14.66
N ASP A 37 12.89 -6.12 -15.41
CA ASP A 37 12.15 -6.41 -16.62
C ASP A 37 10.68 -6.65 -16.26
N PHE A 38 9.87 -5.58 -16.31
CA PHE A 38 8.41 -5.65 -16.26
C PHE A 38 7.83 -6.56 -17.37
N CYS A 39 8.64 -6.94 -18.35
CA CYS A 39 8.28 -7.71 -19.54
C CYS A 39 8.33 -9.24 -19.28
N GLY A 40 7.58 -9.73 -18.29
CA GLY A 40 7.50 -11.17 -18.02
C GLY A 40 6.24 -11.66 -17.32
N VAL A 41 5.47 -10.74 -16.71
CA VAL A 41 4.24 -11.09 -16.01
C VAL A 41 3.13 -11.33 -17.04
N PRO A 42 2.51 -12.53 -17.10
CA PRO A 42 1.43 -12.83 -18.04
C PRO A 42 0.11 -12.19 -17.57
N LEU A 43 0.10 -10.88 -17.32
CA LEU A 43 -1.12 -10.12 -17.03
C LEU A 43 -2.12 -10.39 -18.16
N PRO A 44 -3.36 -10.83 -17.88
CA PRO A 44 -4.28 -11.26 -18.93
C PRO A 44 -4.73 -10.08 -19.81
N TRP A 45 -4.79 -8.87 -19.24
CA TRP A 45 -5.26 -7.67 -19.93
C TRP A 45 -4.13 -6.93 -20.65
N ARG A 46 -4.37 -6.59 -21.93
CA ARG A 46 -3.46 -5.73 -22.72
C ARG A 46 -3.30 -4.37 -22.08
N GLU A 47 -4.37 -3.83 -21.52
CA GLU A 47 -4.42 -2.56 -20.80
C GLU A 47 -3.52 -2.58 -19.57
N ALA A 48 -3.62 -3.62 -18.74
CA ALA A 48 -2.75 -3.80 -17.58
C ALA A 48 -1.26 -3.83 -17.97
N ARG A 49 -0.89 -4.59 -19.02
CA ARG A 49 0.48 -4.61 -19.55
C ARG A 49 0.94 -3.22 -20.01
N ARG A 50 0.06 -2.44 -20.65
CA ARG A 50 0.37 -1.06 -21.06
C ARG A 50 0.55 -0.13 -19.87
N ILE A 51 -0.24 -0.29 -18.80
CA ILE A 51 -0.11 0.49 -17.57
C ILE A 51 1.26 0.21 -16.96
N VAL A 52 1.59 -1.06 -16.72
CA VAL A 52 2.89 -1.47 -16.16
C VAL A 52 4.04 -0.90 -16.99
N ASN A 53 4.03 -1.08 -18.31
CA ASN A 53 5.10 -0.58 -19.18
C ASN A 53 5.22 0.96 -19.22
N ARG A 54 4.18 1.68 -18.84
CA ARG A 54 4.16 3.16 -18.83
C ARG A 54 4.42 3.74 -17.44
N THR A 55 4.28 2.95 -16.39
CA THR A 55 4.60 3.36 -15.02
C THR A 55 6.10 3.54 -14.91
N ARG A 56 6.54 4.79 -14.78
CA ARG A 56 7.96 5.10 -14.61
C ARG A 56 8.42 4.70 -13.20
N VAL A 57 9.62 4.14 -13.13
CA VAL A 57 10.35 3.93 -11.87
C VAL A 57 11.48 4.96 -11.74
N PRO A 58 11.84 5.37 -10.52
CA PRO A 58 12.88 6.36 -10.31
C PRO A 58 14.27 5.79 -10.62
N HIS A 59 15.14 6.64 -11.18
CA HIS A 59 16.55 6.33 -11.42
C HIS A 59 17.43 7.26 -10.58
N PHE A 60 18.47 6.71 -9.94
CA PHE A 60 19.33 7.45 -9.02
C PHE A 60 20.80 7.36 -9.44
N PRO A 61 21.56 8.46 -9.34
CA PRO A 61 23.01 8.41 -9.46
C PRO A 61 23.61 7.48 -8.38
N ARG A 62 24.69 6.79 -8.73
CA ARG A 62 25.46 5.94 -7.80
C ARG A 62 26.27 6.79 -6.82
N ARG A 63 25.59 7.41 -5.85
CA ARG A 63 26.17 8.24 -4.80
C ARG A 63 25.47 7.96 -3.49
N ASP A 64 26.25 7.68 -2.45
CA ASP A 64 25.73 7.31 -1.14
C ASP A 64 26.01 8.39 -0.09
N PHE A 65 24.98 8.67 0.69
CA PHE A 65 24.94 9.64 1.78
C PHE A 65 24.59 8.86 3.05
N ASN A 66 25.59 8.23 3.66
CA ASN A 66 25.40 7.45 4.87
C ASN A 66 25.05 8.37 6.04
N VAL A 67 23.91 8.13 6.70
CA VAL A 67 23.37 8.98 7.79
C VAL A 67 24.31 9.14 8.97
N LEU A 68 25.20 8.18 9.22
CA LEU A 68 26.21 8.26 10.29
C LEU A 68 27.19 9.42 10.05
N ARG A 69 27.49 9.76 8.78
CA ARG A 69 28.34 10.91 8.42
C ARG A 69 27.66 12.27 8.67
N TYR A 70 26.37 12.25 8.93
CA TYR A 70 25.54 13.42 9.21
C TYR A 70 25.14 13.48 10.69
N GLY A 71 25.75 12.66 11.54
CA GLY A 71 25.56 12.67 12.99
C GLY A 71 24.48 11.73 13.51
N ALA A 72 23.98 10.81 12.68
CA ALA A 72 23.04 9.80 13.17
C ALA A 72 23.76 8.80 14.10
N VAL A 73 23.08 8.40 15.17
CA VAL A 73 23.54 7.42 16.17
C VAL A 73 22.47 6.33 16.30
N ALA A 74 22.90 5.08 16.14
CA ALA A 74 22.03 3.90 16.05
C ALA A 74 21.84 3.19 17.41
N ASP A 75 21.61 3.96 18.47
CA ASP A 75 21.54 3.48 19.86
C ASP A 75 20.10 3.25 20.36
N GLY A 76 19.09 3.48 19.52
CA GLY A 76 17.68 3.38 19.88
C GLY A 76 17.16 4.46 20.84
N THR A 77 17.92 5.53 21.10
CA THR A 77 17.54 6.59 22.04
C THR A 77 17.85 8.01 21.55
N THR A 78 18.93 8.20 20.79
CA THR A 78 19.32 9.47 20.20
C THR A 78 18.30 9.94 19.17
N ASP A 79 17.89 11.20 19.25
CA ASP A 79 17.04 11.83 18.22
C ASP A 79 17.88 12.11 16.96
N ASN A 80 17.58 11.35 15.91
CA ASN A 80 18.27 11.40 14.62
C ASN A 80 17.61 12.34 13.61
N THR A 81 16.54 13.06 13.97
CA THR A 81 15.73 13.85 13.02
C THR A 81 16.59 14.82 12.20
N ALA A 82 17.48 15.56 12.86
CA ALA A 82 18.37 16.52 12.20
C ALA A 82 19.41 15.85 11.29
N ALA A 83 19.91 14.67 11.69
CA ALA A 83 20.88 13.91 10.90
C ALA A 83 20.26 13.37 9.61
N PHE A 84 19.02 12.85 9.68
CA PHE A 84 18.26 12.44 8.49
C PHE A 84 18.01 13.61 7.54
N ALA A 85 17.53 14.75 8.07
CA ALA A 85 17.30 15.95 7.27
C ALA A 85 18.60 16.42 6.58
N ALA A 86 19.72 16.45 7.29
CA ALA A 86 21.00 16.87 6.74
C ALA A 86 21.51 15.92 5.63
N ALA A 87 21.36 14.60 5.80
CA ALA A 87 21.75 13.61 4.79
C ALA A 87 20.88 13.73 3.53
N ILE A 88 19.57 13.87 3.68
CA ILE A 88 18.61 14.06 2.59
C ILE A 88 18.91 15.36 1.83
N ASP A 89 19.15 16.46 2.55
CA ASP A 89 19.49 17.76 1.95
C ASP A 89 20.82 17.73 1.20
N ALA A 90 21.81 17.01 1.73
CA ALA A 90 23.07 16.83 1.03
C ALA A 90 22.89 15.99 -0.25
N CYS A 91 22.12 14.91 -0.18
CA CYS A 91 21.80 14.04 -1.31
C CYS A 91 21.09 14.82 -2.42
N HIS A 92 20.02 15.52 -2.08
CA HIS A 92 19.26 16.35 -3.00
C HIS A 92 20.12 17.43 -3.66
N ARG A 93 20.88 18.22 -2.87
CA ARG A 93 21.74 19.30 -3.39
C ARG A 93 22.85 18.82 -4.33
N ARG A 94 23.27 17.56 -4.22
CA ARG A 94 24.26 16.95 -5.11
C ARG A 94 23.63 16.33 -6.36
N GLY A 95 22.35 16.57 -6.61
CA GLY A 95 21.63 16.03 -7.75
C GLY A 95 21.18 14.58 -7.56
N GLY A 96 20.95 14.17 -6.32
CA GLY A 96 20.36 12.88 -5.97
C GLY A 96 21.33 11.73 -5.72
N GLY A 97 20.76 10.61 -5.30
CA GLY A 97 21.48 9.41 -4.88
C GLY A 97 20.73 8.66 -3.79
N ARG A 98 21.46 7.87 -3.00
CA ARG A 98 20.92 7.08 -1.89
C ARG A 98 21.34 7.67 -0.56
N VAL A 99 20.38 7.94 0.32
CA VAL A 99 20.61 8.17 1.74
C VAL A 99 20.60 6.81 2.41
N VAL A 100 21.76 6.34 2.86
CA VAL A 100 21.94 4.97 3.36
C VAL A 100 21.79 4.95 4.88
N VAL A 101 20.94 4.07 5.38
CA VAL A 101 20.69 3.81 6.80
C VAL A 101 21.22 2.42 7.13
N PRO A 102 22.40 2.32 7.76
CA PRO A 102 22.97 1.04 8.16
C PRO A 102 22.15 0.32 9.24
N ALA A 103 22.55 -0.92 9.55
CA ALA A 103 21.96 -1.68 10.64
C ALA A 103 22.01 -0.93 11.98
N GLY A 104 20.95 -1.07 12.78
CA GLY A 104 20.77 -0.43 14.08
C GLY A 104 19.43 0.27 14.21
N THR A 105 19.15 0.79 15.41
CA THR A 105 17.86 1.43 15.72
C THR A 105 18.03 2.93 15.83
N TYR A 106 17.25 3.69 15.06
CA TYR A 106 17.32 5.13 14.98
C TYR A 106 15.99 5.74 15.41
N VAL A 107 15.98 6.45 16.55
CA VAL A 107 14.82 7.25 16.95
C VAL A 107 14.75 8.51 16.10
N THR A 108 13.59 8.84 15.55
CA THR A 108 13.40 10.01 14.68
C THR A 108 11.99 10.56 14.73
N GLY A 109 11.84 11.85 14.47
CA GLY A 109 10.60 12.50 14.07
C GLY A 109 10.22 12.22 12.62
N ALA A 110 9.37 13.09 12.06
CA ALA A 110 9.00 13.03 10.66
C ALA A 110 10.22 13.16 9.73
N ILE A 111 10.29 12.30 8.71
CA ILE A 111 11.30 12.35 7.66
C ILE A 111 10.68 12.91 6.39
N TYR A 112 11.31 13.97 5.86
CA TYR A 112 10.87 14.64 4.63
C TYR A 112 11.77 14.23 3.47
N LEU A 113 11.26 13.43 2.55
CA LEU A 113 11.98 13.10 1.32
C LEU A 113 11.98 14.32 0.38
N LYS A 114 13.05 14.44 -0.41
CA LYS A 114 13.21 15.47 -1.45
C LYS A 114 13.45 14.82 -2.80
N SER A 115 13.21 15.58 -3.87
CA SER A 115 13.39 15.10 -5.23
C SER A 115 14.77 14.46 -5.45
N HIS A 116 14.80 13.34 -6.17
CA HIS A 116 16.01 12.59 -6.50
C HIS A 116 16.69 11.89 -5.32
N VAL A 117 15.99 11.72 -4.19
CA VAL A 117 16.50 10.99 -3.02
C VAL A 117 15.86 9.61 -2.91
N ASN A 118 16.70 8.59 -2.78
CA ASN A 118 16.31 7.26 -2.32
C ASN A 118 16.72 7.09 -0.85
N LEU A 119 15.79 7.03 0.09
CA LEU A 119 16.07 6.61 1.47
C LEU A 119 16.17 5.08 1.51
N HIS A 120 17.39 4.57 1.67
CA HIS A 120 17.70 3.15 1.60
C HIS A 120 18.00 2.58 2.99
N LEU A 121 17.12 1.69 3.45
CA LEU A 121 17.20 1.00 4.73
C LEU A 121 17.90 -0.35 4.57
N GLU A 122 19.14 -0.46 5.03
CA GLU A 122 19.87 -1.72 4.98
C GLU A 122 19.23 -2.77 5.91
N ALA A 123 19.52 -4.05 5.66
CA ALA A 123 19.07 -5.13 6.52
C ALA A 123 19.50 -4.89 7.98
N GLY A 124 18.57 -5.08 8.92
CA GLY A 124 18.80 -4.83 10.35
C GLY A 124 18.68 -3.37 10.78
N SER A 125 18.36 -2.44 9.88
CA SER A 125 18.01 -1.07 10.26
C SER A 125 16.56 -0.98 10.74
N THR A 126 16.32 -0.17 11.77
CA THR A 126 14.97 0.16 12.27
C THR A 126 14.85 1.67 12.46
N LEU A 127 13.86 2.29 11.82
CA LEU A 127 13.44 3.65 12.12
C LEU A 127 12.31 3.59 13.16
N SER A 128 12.59 4.04 14.38
CA SER A 128 11.61 4.10 15.46
C SER A 128 11.05 5.52 15.59
N PHE A 129 9.77 5.70 15.26
CA PHE A 129 9.17 7.03 15.22
C PHE A 129 8.79 7.53 16.62
N SER A 130 9.19 8.77 16.92
CA SER A 130 9.11 9.38 18.24
C SER A 130 7.68 9.51 18.79
N GLY A 131 7.54 9.35 20.10
CA GLY A 131 6.32 9.69 20.84
C GLY A 131 6.17 11.17 21.18
N ASP A 132 7.11 12.01 20.74
CA ASP A 132 7.02 13.47 20.86
C ASP A 132 6.34 14.06 19.62
N VAL A 133 5.08 14.48 19.77
CA VAL A 133 4.28 15.09 18.71
C VAL A 133 4.91 16.35 18.11
N THR A 134 5.76 17.06 18.86
CA THR A 134 6.42 18.29 18.37
C THR A 134 7.41 18.01 17.23
N LYS A 135 7.80 16.73 17.06
CA LYS A 135 8.65 16.24 15.97
C LYS A 135 7.87 15.95 14.67
N PHE A 136 6.55 16.17 14.67
CA PHE A 136 5.64 15.97 13.54
C PHE A 136 4.90 17.28 13.26
N PRO A 137 5.56 18.24 12.58
CA PRO A 137 4.99 19.56 12.37
C PRO A 137 3.76 19.50 11.46
N THR A 138 2.95 20.54 11.49
CA THR A 138 1.72 20.60 10.71
C THR A 138 2.02 20.75 9.21
N VAL A 139 1.46 19.85 8.39
CA VAL A 139 1.61 19.82 6.94
C VAL A 139 0.26 19.70 6.26
N LEU A 140 0.21 20.00 4.96
CA LEU A 140 -0.94 19.65 4.12
C LEU A 140 -0.98 18.13 3.96
N THR A 141 -2.13 17.51 4.22
CA THR A 141 -2.35 16.06 4.12
C THR A 141 -3.85 15.80 3.85
N ARG A 142 -4.28 14.54 3.85
CA ARG A 142 -5.69 14.15 3.82
C ARG A 142 -6.07 13.29 5.01
N TYR A 143 -7.27 13.52 5.53
CA TYR A 143 -7.90 12.65 6.52
C TYR A 143 -9.21 12.10 5.97
N GLU A 144 -9.28 10.77 5.77
CA GLU A 144 -10.46 10.08 5.23
C GLU A 144 -11.07 10.76 3.97
N GLY A 145 -10.20 11.19 3.05
CA GLY A 145 -10.58 11.78 1.77
C GLY A 145 -10.83 13.29 1.74
N ILE A 146 -10.53 14.01 2.84
CA ILE A 146 -10.67 15.48 2.92
C ILE A 146 -9.29 16.12 3.13
N GLU A 147 -8.92 17.10 2.31
CA GLU A 147 -7.67 17.85 2.45
C GLU A 147 -7.71 18.77 3.68
N CYS A 148 -6.66 18.74 4.50
CA CYS A 148 -6.53 19.55 5.72
C CYS A 148 -5.06 19.81 6.09
N MET A 149 -4.85 20.64 7.10
CA MET A 149 -3.56 20.79 7.77
C MET A 149 -3.56 19.94 9.05
N ASN A 150 -2.75 18.88 9.10
CA ASN A 150 -2.62 17.98 10.25
C ASN A 150 -1.16 17.70 10.60
N HIS A 151 -0.90 17.03 11.74
CA HIS A 151 0.44 16.53 12.07
C HIS A 151 1.01 15.69 10.93
N SER A 152 2.30 15.87 10.67
CA SER A 152 3.00 15.20 9.57
C SER A 152 2.87 13.69 9.63
N PRO A 153 2.69 13.05 8.46
CA PRO A 153 3.05 11.64 8.29
C PRO A 153 4.48 11.37 8.70
N MET A 154 4.76 10.13 9.12
CA MET A 154 6.08 9.73 9.61
C MET A 154 7.15 9.80 8.52
N ILE A 155 6.81 9.39 7.30
CA ILE A 155 7.59 9.66 6.09
C ILE A 155 6.71 10.44 5.13
N TYR A 156 7.16 11.63 4.77
CA TYR A 156 6.38 12.57 3.98
C TYR A 156 7.19 13.12 2.79
N ALA A 157 6.51 13.39 1.69
CA ALA A 157 7.06 14.13 0.57
C ALA A 157 5.96 15.00 -0.03
N TYR A 158 6.25 16.24 -0.40
CA TYR A 158 5.25 17.14 -0.98
C TYR A 158 5.75 17.75 -2.28
N ARG A 159 5.08 17.44 -3.40
CA ARG A 159 5.44 17.94 -4.73
C ARG A 159 6.88 17.60 -5.13
N GLU A 160 7.35 16.44 -4.72
CA GLU A 160 8.67 15.93 -5.06
C GLU A 160 8.60 14.96 -6.23
N ARG A 161 9.74 14.73 -6.89
CA ARG A 161 9.83 13.80 -8.02
C ARG A 161 11.01 12.86 -7.92
N ASN A 162 10.89 11.67 -8.51
CA ASN A 162 11.96 10.69 -8.55
C ASN A 162 12.45 10.38 -7.12
N ILE A 163 11.54 9.97 -6.25
CA ILE A 163 11.79 9.66 -4.84
C ILE A 163 11.66 8.16 -4.61
N ALA A 164 12.43 7.64 -3.66
CA ALA A 164 12.29 6.26 -3.26
C ALA A 164 12.51 6.03 -1.77
N LEU A 165 11.90 4.97 -1.28
CA LEU A 165 12.11 4.38 0.04
C LEU A 165 12.31 2.89 -0.18
N THR A 166 13.53 2.41 0.00
CA THR A 166 13.94 1.06 -0.45
C THR A 166 14.72 0.32 0.62
N GLY A 167 14.97 -0.97 0.39
CA GLY A 167 15.80 -1.82 1.23
C GLY A 167 14.97 -2.84 1.98
N SER A 168 15.49 -3.36 3.09
CA SER A 168 14.85 -4.43 3.87
C SER A 168 14.83 -4.12 5.38
N GLY A 169 14.95 -2.84 5.74
CA GLY A 169 14.80 -2.38 7.10
C GLY A 169 13.34 -2.28 7.54
N THR A 170 13.17 -1.98 8.83
CA THR A 170 11.86 -1.84 9.48
C THR A 170 11.54 -0.38 9.78
N LEU A 171 10.29 0.01 9.55
CA LEU A 171 9.69 1.24 10.05
C LEU A 171 8.74 0.88 11.19
N ASP A 172 8.92 1.50 12.34
CA ASP A 172 8.14 1.21 13.54
C ASP A 172 7.49 2.49 14.11
N ALA A 173 6.16 2.54 14.05
CA ALA A 173 5.37 3.67 14.53
C ALA A 173 4.87 3.52 15.99
N ALA A 174 5.32 2.51 16.74
CA ALA A 174 4.83 2.24 18.10
C ALA A 174 4.93 3.45 19.05
N GLY A 175 6.02 4.21 18.97
CA GLY A 175 6.23 5.40 19.79
C GLY A 175 5.15 6.46 19.59
N THR A 176 4.54 6.53 18.40
CA THR A 176 3.54 7.54 18.04
C THR A 176 2.17 7.30 18.68
N SER A 177 1.94 6.11 19.25
CA SER A 177 0.70 5.70 19.90
C SER A 177 0.26 6.59 21.06
N THR A 178 1.15 7.42 21.62
CA THR A 178 0.82 8.35 22.70
C THR A 178 -0.02 9.53 22.21
N TRP A 179 0.23 10.01 20.99
CA TRP A 179 -0.35 11.24 20.42
C TRP A 179 -1.15 11.02 19.13
N ASN A 180 -0.80 10.02 18.32
CA ASN A 180 -1.43 9.74 17.04
C ASN A 180 -2.79 9.04 17.27
N LYS A 181 -3.78 9.83 17.69
CA LYS A 181 -5.13 9.39 18.09
C LYS A 181 -6.20 10.32 17.52
N GLY A 182 -7.45 9.86 17.59
CA GLY A 182 -8.62 10.62 17.16
C GLY A 182 -9.19 10.15 15.83
N SER A 183 -10.46 10.52 15.62
CA SER A 183 -11.28 10.11 14.47
C SER A 183 -12.33 11.15 14.11
N GLU A 184 -12.05 12.42 14.40
CA GLU A 184 -13.05 13.50 14.37
C GLU A 184 -13.26 14.12 12.98
N ARG A 185 -13.35 13.31 11.90
CA ARG A 185 -13.54 13.80 10.52
C ARG A 185 -14.66 14.86 10.40
N ALA A 186 -15.74 14.72 11.20
CA ALA A 186 -16.87 15.64 11.21
C ALA A 186 -16.46 17.12 11.42
N TYR A 187 -15.34 17.39 12.10
CA TYR A 187 -14.78 18.74 12.20
C TYR A 187 -14.45 19.31 10.81
N LEU A 188 -13.73 18.58 9.96
CA LEU A 188 -13.39 19.04 8.61
C LEU A 188 -14.64 19.24 7.74
N GLU A 189 -15.64 18.38 7.87
CA GLU A 189 -16.92 18.50 7.18
C GLU A 189 -17.68 19.77 7.59
N SER A 190 -17.59 20.14 8.87
CA SER A 190 -18.18 21.39 9.39
C SER A 190 -17.50 22.62 8.79
N LEU A 191 -16.17 22.62 8.64
CA LEU A 191 -15.42 23.73 8.02
C LEU A 191 -15.79 23.90 6.54
N ILE A 192 -15.94 22.78 5.82
CA ILE A 192 -16.41 22.81 4.42
C ILE A 192 -17.82 23.41 4.34
N THR A 193 -18.71 23.02 5.25
CA THR A 193 -20.09 23.55 5.31
C THR A 193 -20.13 25.05 5.61
N GLN A 194 -19.14 25.55 6.37
CA GLN A 194 -18.95 26.99 6.63
C GLN A 194 -18.32 27.75 5.44
N GLY A 195 -18.05 27.08 4.32
CA GLY A 195 -17.48 27.69 3.12
C GLY A 195 -15.95 27.75 3.10
N ILE A 196 -15.25 27.07 4.02
CA ILE A 196 -13.79 27.00 4.03
C ILE A 196 -13.32 26.02 2.95
N THR A 197 -13.05 26.56 1.77
CA THR A 197 -12.66 25.81 0.57
C THR A 197 -11.15 25.60 0.44
N ASP A 198 -10.34 26.49 1.03
CA ASP A 198 -8.89 26.33 1.08
C ASP A 198 -8.51 25.32 2.19
N PRO A 199 -7.93 24.16 1.86
CA PRO A 199 -7.53 23.17 2.86
C PRO A 199 -6.48 23.70 3.85
N ARG A 200 -5.73 24.74 3.49
CA ARG A 200 -4.74 25.36 4.38
C ARG A 200 -5.35 26.07 5.59
N GLN A 201 -6.65 26.39 5.52
CA GLN A 201 -7.40 26.99 6.61
C GLN A 201 -8.09 25.94 7.50
N ARG A 202 -8.02 24.66 7.13
CA ARG A 202 -8.60 23.55 7.89
C ARG A 202 -7.55 22.94 8.82
N ILE A 203 -7.20 23.68 9.86
CA ILE A 203 -6.12 23.34 10.79
C ILE A 203 -6.65 22.45 11.90
N VAL A 204 -6.13 21.22 12.01
CA VAL A 204 -6.51 20.29 13.07
C VAL A 204 -5.68 20.52 14.35
N PRO A 205 -4.33 20.58 14.31
CA PRO A 205 -3.53 20.77 15.52
C PRO A 205 -3.83 22.11 16.20
N GLY A 206 -4.12 22.07 17.50
CA GLY A 206 -4.47 23.25 18.28
C GLY A 206 -5.93 23.72 18.14
N SER A 207 -6.75 23.06 17.31
CA SER A 207 -8.17 23.39 17.15
C SER A 207 -9.08 22.89 18.28
N GLY A 208 -8.60 21.96 19.11
CA GLY A 208 -9.41 21.19 20.05
C GLY A 208 -9.96 19.87 19.49
N HIS A 209 -9.71 19.57 18.21
CA HIS A 209 -10.04 18.30 17.56
C HIS A 209 -8.80 17.47 17.26
N PHE A 210 -8.97 16.14 17.24
CA PHE A 210 -7.90 15.17 17.10
C PHE A 210 -8.13 14.21 15.94
N MET A 211 -7.11 14.08 15.10
CA MET A 211 -7.10 13.17 13.95
C MET A 211 -5.73 12.55 13.79
N ARG A 212 -5.74 11.26 13.46
CA ARG A 212 -4.52 10.51 13.24
C ARG A 212 -3.78 10.92 11.96
N SER A 213 -2.48 10.69 11.95
CA SER A 213 -1.58 10.88 10.81
C SER A 213 -1.18 9.53 10.22
N THR A 214 -1.01 9.50 8.90
CA THR A 214 -0.61 8.31 8.13
C THR A 214 0.86 7.97 8.35
N PHE A 215 1.26 6.75 8.02
CA PHE A 215 2.66 6.33 8.15
C PHE A 215 3.51 6.90 7.01
N ILE A 216 3.27 6.48 5.77
CA ILE A 216 4.00 6.95 4.58
C ILE A 216 3.05 7.68 3.64
N GLU A 217 3.30 8.96 3.35
CA GLU A 217 2.49 9.75 2.42
C GLU A 217 3.37 10.61 1.49
N PRO A 218 3.63 10.13 0.26
CA PRO A 218 3.98 11.02 -0.83
C PRO A 218 2.72 11.74 -1.32
N TYR A 219 2.76 13.07 -1.30
CA TYR A 219 1.66 13.94 -1.66
C TYR A 219 1.99 14.77 -2.89
N ALA A 220 1.19 14.68 -3.94
CA ALA A 220 1.38 15.35 -5.22
C ALA A 220 2.76 15.08 -5.86
N CYS A 221 3.29 13.87 -5.67
CA CYS A 221 4.62 13.48 -6.16
C CYS A 221 4.55 12.75 -7.52
N ASP A 222 5.66 12.73 -8.26
CA ASP A 222 5.77 11.99 -9.54
C ASP A 222 6.99 11.05 -9.52
N THR A 223 6.79 9.80 -9.92
CA THR A 223 7.84 8.77 -10.02
C THR A 223 8.33 8.41 -8.61
N VAL A 224 7.54 7.58 -7.95
CA VAL A 224 7.67 7.17 -6.54
C VAL A 224 7.90 5.67 -6.48
N LEU A 225 8.90 5.23 -5.70
CA LEU A 225 9.15 3.82 -5.40
C LEU A 225 9.14 3.56 -3.89
N ILE A 226 8.31 2.63 -3.43
CA ILE A 226 8.36 2.10 -2.06
C ILE A 226 8.64 0.61 -2.18
N GLN A 227 9.80 0.13 -1.71
CA GLN A 227 10.26 -1.22 -2.00
C GLN A 227 10.89 -1.94 -0.82
N GLY A 228 10.48 -3.20 -0.60
CA GLY A 228 11.13 -4.19 0.27
C GLY A 228 11.05 -3.96 1.79
N ILE A 229 10.68 -2.75 2.22
CA ILE A 229 10.61 -2.39 3.64
C ILE A 229 9.49 -3.11 4.39
N THR A 230 9.62 -3.18 5.72
CA THR A 230 8.57 -3.67 6.62
C THR A 230 8.00 -2.52 7.46
N LEU A 231 6.68 -2.39 7.53
CA LEU A 231 5.98 -1.44 8.40
C LEU A 231 5.33 -2.16 9.58
N ARG A 232 5.43 -1.57 10.77
CA ARG A 232 4.81 -2.08 12.01
C ARG A 232 4.15 -0.98 12.82
N ASN A 233 3.14 -1.36 13.59
CA ASN A 233 2.54 -0.53 14.65
C ASN A 233 1.99 0.81 14.15
N SER A 234 1.45 0.84 12.92
CA SER A 234 0.76 2.03 12.40
C SER A 234 -0.49 2.33 13.22
N MET A 235 -0.75 3.61 13.49
CA MET A 235 -1.98 4.04 14.17
C MET A 235 -3.12 4.34 13.19
N PHE A 236 -2.82 4.46 11.89
CA PHE A 236 -3.75 4.80 10.82
C PHE A 236 -3.29 4.16 9.48
N TRP A 237 -3.64 4.73 8.33
CA TRP A 237 -3.23 4.23 7.01
C TRP A 237 -1.71 4.13 6.86
N GLN A 238 -1.25 3.00 6.32
CA GLN A 238 0.17 2.64 6.29
C GLN A 238 0.91 3.21 5.09
N MET A 239 0.32 3.14 3.90
CA MET A 239 0.90 3.72 2.68
C MET A 239 -0.16 4.50 1.93
N HIS A 240 -0.06 5.82 1.91
CA HIS A 240 -1.06 6.72 1.37
C HIS A 240 -0.45 7.60 0.27
N PRO A 241 -0.17 7.06 -0.94
CA PRO A 241 0.18 7.93 -2.05
C PRO A 241 -1.05 8.77 -2.43
N THR A 242 -0.93 10.09 -2.29
CA THR A 242 -2.00 11.05 -2.50
C THR A 242 -1.67 11.94 -3.69
N LEU A 243 -2.55 12.06 -4.67
CA LEU A 243 -2.37 12.89 -5.86
C LEU A 243 -1.08 12.59 -6.65
N CYS A 244 -0.58 11.36 -6.57
CA CYS A 244 0.69 10.97 -7.16
C CYS A 244 0.56 10.42 -8.58
N ARG A 245 1.66 10.45 -9.33
CA ARG A 245 1.77 9.83 -10.65
C ARG A 245 2.98 8.90 -10.72
N ASN A 246 2.87 7.78 -11.43
CA ASN A 246 3.93 6.78 -11.59
C ASN A 246 4.42 6.28 -10.23
N VAL A 247 3.59 5.47 -9.58
CA VAL A 247 3.87 4.95 -8.25
C VAL A 247 4.11 3.45 -8.37
N THR A 248 5.20 2.96 -7.80
CA THR A 248 5.49 1.54 -7.67
C THR A 248 5.65 1.19 -6.20
N ILE A 249 4.89 0.20 -5.74
CA ILE A 249 4.99 -0.40 -4.41
C ILE A 249 5.33 -1.87 -4.62
N ASP A 250 6.48 -2.31 -4.14
CA ASP A 250 7.03 -3.62 -4.52
C ASP A 250 7.67 -4.34 -3.33
N GLY A 251 7.24 -5.56 -3.04
CA GLY A 251 7.87 -6.37 -1.99
C GLY A 251 7.70 -5.81 -0.58
N VAL A 252 6.77 -4.88 -0.37
CA VAL A 252 6.53 -4.28 0.95
C VAL A 252 5.78 -5.26 1.84
N SER A 253 6.18 -5.33 3.10
CA SER A 253 5.47 -6.09 4.14
C SER A 253 4.84 -5.15 5.16
N THR A 254 3.56 -5.34 5.45
CA THR A 254 2.88 -4.66 6.57
C THR A 254 2.47 -5.69 7.61
N ASP A 255 2.77 -5.42 8.88
CA ASP A 255 2.57 -6.39 9.95
C ASP A 255 1.08 -6.56 10.28
N PRO A 256 0.51 -7.77 10.13
CA PRO A 256 -0.89 -8.05 10.44
C PRO A 256 -1.22 -7.95 11.94
N SER A 257 -0.23 -7.92 12.85
CA SER A 257 -0.48 -7.70 14.28
C SER A 257 -0.73 -6.23 14.63
N THR A 258 -0.66 -5.32 13.65
CA THR A 258 -1.01 -3.90 13.83
C THR A 258 -2.51 -3.78 14.13
N ALA A 259 -2.89 -3.83 15.41
CA ALA A 259 -4.28 -3.97 15.86
C ALA A 259 -4.97 -2.62 16.14
N HIS A 260 -5.07 -1.74 15.14
CA HIS A 260 -5.79 -0.48 15.26
C HIS A 260 -6.83 -0.30 14.15
N ASN A 261 -8.00 0.23 14.49
CA ASN A 261 -9.03 0.56 13.49
C ASN A 261 -8.47 1.49 12.40
N ASN A 262 -8.95 1.42 11.16
CA ASN A 262 -8.48 2.26 10.05
C ASN A 262 -6.97 2.11 9.77
N THR A 263 -6.44 0.89 9.84
CA THR A 263 -5.06 0.56 9.44
C THR A 263 -5.03 -0.15 8.09
N ASP A 264 -5.60 0.52 7.09
CA ASP A 264 -5.51 0.13 5.70
C ASP A 264 -4.01 -0.03 5.32
N ALA A 265 -3.65 -1.08 4.58
CA ALA A 265 -2.24 -1.32 4.25
C ALA A 265 -1.74 -0.42 3.12
N CYS A 266 -2.60 -0.11 2.15
CA CYS A 266 -2.28 0.81 1.06
C CYS A 266 -3.51 1.56 0.56
N ASP A 267 -3.42 2.88 0.47
CA ASP A 267 -4.49 3.80 0.14
C ASP A 267 -4.13 4.68 -1.07
N PRO A 268 -4.08 4.16 -2.30
CA PRO A 268 -3.84 5.02 -3.44
C PRO A 268 -5.00 5.98 -3.65
N GLU A 269 -4.75 7.27 -3.46
CA GLU A 269 -5.78 8.29 -3.47
C GLU A 269 -5.53 9.36 -4.53
N SER A 270 -6.45 9.50 -5.49
CA SER A 270 -6.33 10.38 -6.65
C SER A 270 -5.01 10.19 -7.45
N CYS A 271 -4.57 8.93 -7.63
CA CYS A 271 -3.30 8.60 -8.28
C CYS A 271 -3.44 8.15 -9.76
N ASP A 272 -2.41 8.38 -10.58
CA ASP A 272 -2.39 7.91 -11.98
C ASP A 272 -1.13 7.09 -12.31
N HIS A 273 -1.33 5.90 -12.91
CA HIS A 273 -0.29 4.90 -13.19
C HIS A 273 0.37 4.38 -11.90
N LEU A 274 -0.21 3.31 -11.37
CA LEU A 274 0.19 2.66 -10.14
C LEU A 274 0.43 1.17 -10.36
N VAL A 275 1.53 0.64 -9.84
CA VAL A 275 1.83 -0.79 -9.79
C VAL A 275 2.09 -1.18 -8.34
N ILE A 276 1.29 -2.10 -7.80
CA ILE A 276 1.51 -2.71 -6.49
C ILE A 276 1.81 -4.19 -6.71
N LYS A 277 2.99 -4.67 -6.35
CA LYS A 277 3.41 -6.04 -6.67
C LYS A 277 4.18 -6.71 -5.54
N ASN A 278 4.12 -8.05 -5.48
CA ASN A 278 4.95 -8.87 -4.59
C ASN A 278 4.80 -8.54 -3.09
N CYS A 279 3.74 -7.84 -2.67
CA CYS A 279 3.59 -7.37 -1.30
C CYS A 279 2.96 -8.42 -0.40
N ASN A 280 3.31 -8.40 0.89
CA ASN A 280 2.62 -9.12 1.95
C ASN A 280 1.91 -8.13 2.86
N LEU A 281 0.61 -7.94 2.63
CA LEU A 281 -0.15 -6.85 3.21
C LEU A 281 -0.99 -7.33 4.39
N GLY A 282 -0.53 -7.07 5.60
CA GLY A 282 -1.31 -7.12 6.83
C GLY A 282 -2.02 -5.79 7.13
N ALA A 283 -3.30 -5.86 7.49
CA ALA A 283 -4.12 -4.71 7.86
C ALA A 283 -5.17 -5.11 8.92
N HIS A 284 -5.62 -4.16 9.73
CA HIS A 284 -6.83 -4.35 10.53
C HIS A 284 -8.08 -3.72 9.89
N ASP A 285 -7.92 -3.21 8.66
CA ASP A 285 -8.99 -2.69 7.81
C ASP A 285 -8.88 -3.27 6.38
N ASP A 286 -8.99 -2.45 5.33
CA ASP A 286 -8.76 -2.84 3.93
C ASP A 286 -7.27 -3.15 3.64
N ASN A 287 -6.98 -4.12 2.77
CA ASN A 287 -5.60 -4.36 2.32
C ASN A 287 -5.16 -3.28 1.34
N ILE A 288 -5.89 -3.11 0.25
CA ILE A 288 -5.67 -2.03 -0.73
C ILE A 288 -6.98 -1.27 -0.89
N ALA A 289 -7.04 -0.04 -0.39
CA ALA A 289 -8.19 0.84 -0.51
C ALA A 289 -7.94 1.94 -1.54
N ILE A 290 -8.44 1.73 -2.76
CA ILE A 290 -8.34 2.70 -3.84
C ILE A 290 -9.38 3.81 -3.59
N LYS A 291 -8.93 5.06 -3.55
CA LYS A 291 -9.72 6.24 -3.17
C LYS A 291 -9.47 7.40 -4.13
N SER A 292 -10.25 8.47 -4.03
CA SER A 292 -10.15 9.69 -4.84
C SER A 292 -10.94 10.85 -4.20
N GLY A 293 -10.78 11.07 -2.91
CA GLY A 293 -11.44 12.15 -2.18
C GLY A 293 -12.91 11.91 -1.84
N ARG A 294 -13.43 12.73 -0.92
CA ARG A 294 -14.75 12.59 -0.30
C ARG A 294 -15.63 13.82 -0.51
N ASP A 295 -16.86 13.57 -0.97
CA ASP A 295 -17.97 14.52 -1.01
C ASP A 295 -17.59 15.87 -1.64
N ALA A 296 -17.95 17.00 -1.02
CA ALA A 296 -17.69 18.32 -1.57
C ALA A 296 -16.19 18.58 -1.80
N ASP A 297 -15.32 18.05 -0.94
CA ASP A 297 -13.88 18.23 -1.11
C ASP A 297 -13.31 17.37 -2.24
N GLY A 298 -13.79 16.13 -2.37
CA GLY A 298 -13.50 15.26 -3.51
C GLY A 298 -13.97 15.87 -4.83
N ARG A 299 -15.15 16.52 -4.86
CA ARG A 299 -15.66 17.25 -6.03
C ARG A 299 -14.84 18.50 -6.33
N ARG A 300 -14.32 19.20 -5.32
CA ARG A 300 -13.42 20.36 -5.48
C ARG A 300 -12.10 19.93 -6.12
N VAL A 301 -11.51 18.83 -5.65
CA VAL A 301 -10.25 18.29 -6.18
C VAL A 301 -10.47 17.71 -7.57
N ASN A 302 -11.50 16.88 -7.74
CA ASN A 302 -11.92 16.26 -9.01
C ASN A 302 -10.80 15.51 -9.76
N VAL A 303 -9.99 14.73 -9.03
CA VAL A 303 -8.93 13.89 -9.62
C VAL A 303 -9.22 12.42 -9.31
N PRO A 304 -9.41 11.57 -10.33
CA PRO A 304 -9.65 10.14 -10.12
C PRO A 304 -8.37 9.41 -9.72
N THR A 305 -8.52 8.24 -9.08
CA THR A 305 -7.48 7.21 -9.15
C THR A 305 -7.70 6.37 -10.39
N GLN A 306 -6.67 6.23 -11.22
CA GLN A 306 -6.79 5.51 -12.48
C GLN A 306 -5.51 4.79 -12.89
N ASN A 307 -5.68 3.75 -13.71
CA ASN A 307 -4.59 2.97 -14.27
C ASN A 307 -3.79 2.27 -13.17
N VAL A 308 -4.45 1.34 -12.48
CA VAL A 308 -3.93 0.61 -11.33
C VAL A 308 -3.73 -0.86 -11.69
N VAL A 309 -2.55 -1.37 -11.45
CA VAL A 309 -2.25 -2.81 -11.52
C VAL A 309 -1.78 -3.30 -10.16
N VAL A 310 -2.42 -4.36 -9.67
CA VAL A 310 -2.02 -5.08 -8.46
C VAL A 310 -1.70 -6.51 -8.88
N HIS A 311 -0.53 -7.06 -8.53
CA HIS A 311 -0.28 -8.47 -8.82
C HIS A 311 0.66 -9.18 -7.86
N ASP A 312 0.47 -10.50 -7.72
CA ASP A 312 1.35 -11.36 -6.90
C ASP A 312 1.44 -10.91 -5.42
N CYS A 313 0.32 -10.42 -4.86
CA CYS A 313 0.24 -9.96 -3.47
C CYS A 313 -0.43 -11.01 -2.57
N ILE A 314 0.08 -11.13 -1.35
CA ILE A 314 -0.54 -11.88 -0.25
C ILE A 314 -1.26 -10.88 0.66
N MET A 315 -2.50 -11.16 1.03
CA MET A 315 -3.39 -10.23 1.71
C MET A 315 -3.99 -10.84 2.98
N ASN A 316 -3.89 -10.09 4.07
CA ASN A 316 -4.43 -10.44 5.38
C ASN A 316 -4.98 -9.19 6.08
N GLY A 317 -6.14 -8.71 5.60
CA GLY A 317 -6.88 -7.58 6.15
C GLY A 317 -8.21 -8.01 6.76
N ASN A 318 -8.90 -7.12 7.48
CA ASN A 318 -10.23 -7.41 8.04
C ASN A 318 -11.38 -7.10 7.06
N TRP A 319 -11.17 -6.23 6.06
CA TRP A 319 -12.23 -5.81 5.13
C TRP A 319 -12.00 -6.32 3.71
N GLY A 320 -11.72 -5.46 2.73
CA GLY A 320 -11.53 -5.88 1.36
C GLY A 320 -10.06 -6.10 1.02
N ALA A 321 -9.80 -7.15 0.24
CA ALA A 321 -8.49 -7.42 -0.33
C ALA A 321 -8.17 -6.36 -1.40
N ILE A 322 -9.11 -6.13 -2.33
CA ILE A 322 -9.16 -4.95 -3.18
C ILE A 322 -10.43 -4.17 -2.86
N THR A 323 -10.28 -2.93 -2.41
CA THR A 323 -11.39 -2.05 -2.08
C THR A 323 -11.39 -0.83 -2.99
N CYS A 324 -12.56 -0.44 -3.50
CA CYS A 324 -12.80 0.82 -4.19
C CYS A 324 -13.78 1.66 -3.37
N GLY A 325 -13.29 2.75 -2.77
CA GLY A 325 -14.07 3.66 -1.93
C GLY A 325 -13.81 3.53 -0.42
N SER A 326 -14.59 4.17 0.45
CA SER A 326 -15.83 4.90 0.13
C SER A 326 -15.59 6.30 -0.44
N GLU A 327 -14.39 6.82 -0.23
CA GLU A 327 -13.93 8.11 -0.70
C GLU A 327 -13.59 8.02 -2.19
N MET A 328 -14.59 7.91 -3.07
CA MET A 328 -14.39 7.71 -4.51
C MET A 328 -14.99 8.85 -5.36
N THR A 329 -15.16 10.03 -4.77
CA THR A 329 -15.89 11.14 -5.39
C THR A 329 -15.22 11.66 -6.67
N GLY A 330 -13.89 11.74 -6.71
CA GLY A 330 -13.13 12.05 -7.92
C GLY A 330 -13.15 10.95 -9.00
N GLY A 331 -13.60 9.74 -8.65
CA GLY A 331 -13.69 8.58 -9.51
C GLY A 331 -12.55 7.57 -9.38
N ILE A 332 -12.84 6.31 -9.68
CA ILE A 332 -11.90 5.20 -9.74
C ILE A 332 -12.10 4.47 -11.07
N ARG A 333 -11.03 4.25 -11.85
CA ARG A 333 -11.14 3.45 -13.09
C ARG A 333 -9.89 2.71 -13.52
N ASN A 334 -10.08 1.67 -14.33
CA ASN A 334 -9.00 0.86 -14.91
C ASN A 334 -8.15 0.23 -13.80
N VAL A 335 -8.78 -0.64 -13.01
CA VAL A 335 -8.14 -1.41 -11.94
C VAL A 335 -8.04 -2.86 -12.39
N TYR A 336 -6.84 -3.43 -12.25
CA TYR A 336 -6.52 -4.80 -12.64
C TYR A 336 -5.77 -5.49 -11.51
N ALA A 337 -6.41 -6.43 -10.81
CA ALA A 337 -5.76 -7.24 -9.77
C ALA A 337 -5.55 -8.68 -10.27
N PHE A 338 -4.35 -9.21 -10.15
CA PHE A 338 -3.98 -10.50 -10.75
C PHE A 338 -3.14 -11.37 -9.81
N ARG A 339 -3.51 -12.64 -9.65
CA ARG A 339 -2.77 -13.60 -8.81
C ARG A 339 -2.53 -13.10 -7.39
N CYS A 340 -3.60 -12.64 -6.75
CA CYS A 340 -3.54 -12.28 -5.33
C CYS A 340 -4.14 -13.41 -4.49
N GLN A 341 -3.57 -13.61 -3.31
CA GLN A 341 -3.99 -14.63 -2.36
C GLN A 341 -4.41 -14.01 -1.04
N VAL A 342 -5.60 -14.37 -0.55
CA VAL A 342 -6.05 -14.06 0.80
C VAL A 342 -5.72 -15.25 1.72
N VAL A 343 -4.99 -14.98 2.80
CA VAL A 343 -4.53 -16.01 3.76
C VAL A 343 -5.21 -15.92 5.13
N GLY A 344 -5.90 -14.82 5.43
CA GLY A 344 -6.58 -14.58 6.71
C GLY A 344 -8.10 -14.46 6.62
N LEU A 345 -8.71 -13.77 7.59
CA LEU A 345 -10.17 -13.56 7.69
C LEU A 345 -10.64 -12.29 6.97
N THR A 346 -10.10 -12.05 5.77
CA THR A 346 -10.53 -10.92 4.94
C THR A 346 -11.97 -11.12 4.49
N LYS A 347 -12.81 -10.09 4.62
CA LYS A 347 -14.25 -10.20 4.37
C LYS A 347 -14.58 -10.35 2.90
N PHE A 348 -13.83 -9.67 2.02
CA PHE A 348 -14.14 -9.57 0.60
C PHE A 348 -12.91 -9.70 -0.29
N ALA A 349 -13.02 -10.39 -1.42
CA ALA A 349 -11.99 -10.33 -2.47
C ALA A 349 -12.03 -8.96 -3.15
N LEU A 350 -13.23 -8.54 -3.57
CA LEU A 350 -13.49 -7.21 -4.10
C LEU A 350 -14.63 -6.54 -3.34
N TYR A 351 -14.34 -5.37 -2.78
CA TYR A 351 -15.28 -4.53 -2.05
C TYR A 351 -15.43 -3.17 -2.74
N VAL A 352 -16.58 -2.89 -3.33
CA VAL A 352 -16.88 -1.57 -3.92
C VAL A 352 -17.94 -0.89 -3.06
N LYS A 353 -17.62 0.28 -2.51
CA LYS A 353 -18.47 0.97 -1.55
C LYS A 353 -18.62 2.45 -1.90
N SER A 354 -19.85 2.92 -2.00
CA SER A 354 -20.18 4.33 -2.12
C SER A 354 -21.61 4.60 -1.64
N ASN A 355 -22.02 5.86 -1.69
CA ASN A 355 -23.37 6.32 -1.42
C ASN A 355 -23.69 7.60 -2.21
N THR A 356 -24.95 8.06 -2.14
CA THR A 356 -25.39 9.20 -2.96
C THR A 356 -24.92 10.57 -2.45
N GLN A 357 -24.16 10.63 -1.35
CA GLN A 357 -23.44 11.85 -0.95
C GLN A 357 -22.11 12.01 -1.71
N ARG A 358 -21.48 10.88 -2.06
CA ARG A 358 -20.18 10.83 -2.71
C ARG A 358 -20.24 11.25 -4.17
N GLY A 359 -21.17 10.71 -4.96
CA GLY A 359 -21.10 10.79 -6.42
C GLY A 359 -19.90 10.04 -6.99
N GLY A 360 -19.34 10.55 -8.09
CA GLY A 360 -18.18 9.95 -8.73
C GLY A 360 -18.50 8.63 -9.43
N PHE A 361 -17.48 7.80 -9.63
CA PHE A 361 -17.64 6.53 -10.34
C PHE A 361 -16.64 5.45 -9.90
N ALA A 362 -16.98 4.18 -10.08
CA ALA A 362 -16.06 3.05 -9.99
C ALA A 362 -16.26 2.16 -11.23
N GLN A 363 -15.34 2.25 -12.19
CA GLN A 363 -15.56 1.71 -13.55
C GLN A 363 -14.37 0.88 -14.03
N ASN A 364 -14.64 -0.20 -14.78
CA ASN A 364 -13.59 -1.06 -15.31
C ASN A 364 -12.67 -1.60 -14.19
N ILE A 365 -13.28 -2.33 -13.25
CA ILE A 365 -12.61 -2.97 -12.12
C ILE A 365 -12.56 -4.47 -12.39
N ASN A 366 -11.35 -5.03 -12.48
CA ASN A 366 -11.12 -6.38 -12.97
C ASN A 366 -10.21 -7.14 -11.99
N ILE A 367 -10.63 -8.33 -11.60
CA ILE A 367 -9.81 -9.25 -10.78
C ILE A 367 -9.68 -10.60 -11.49
N ASP A 368 -8.49 -11.20 -11.47
CA ASP A 368 -8.21 -12.50 -12.07
C ASP A 368 -7.28 -13.35 -11.18
N SER A 369 -7.50 -14.66 -11.17
CA SER A 369 -6.66 -15.60 -10.40
C SER A 369 -6.60 -15.25 -8.92
N PHE A 370 -7.73 -14.79 -8.37
CA PHE A 370 -7.85 -14.44 -6.96
C PHE A 370 -8.25 -15.69 -6.16
N THR A 371 -7.54 -15.97 -5.06
CA THR A 371 -7.78 -17.18 -4.25
C THR A 371 -7.81 -16.88 -2.76
N GLY A 372 -8.57 -17.65 -1.99
CA GLY A 372 -8.54 -17.54 -0.53
C GLY A 372 -9.77 -18.06 0.20
N ARG A 373 -9.95 -17.56 1.42
CA ARG A 373 -11.13 -17.73 2.27
C ARG A 373 -11.69 -16.36 2.60
N TYR A 374 -13.02 -16.25 2.66
CA TYR A 374 -13.68 -14.97 2.88
C TYR A 374 -14.64 -15.03 4.07
N ASP A 375 -14.63 -14.01 4.92
CA ASP A 375 -15.47 -13.95 6.13
C ASP A 375 -16.89 -13.40 5.88
N ARG A 376 -17.18 -12.89 4.68
CA ARG A 376 -18.53 -12.42 4.31
C ARG A 376 -18.96 -12.82 2.90
N SER A 377 -18.39 -12.19 1.89
CA SER A 377 -18.69 -12.54 0.51
C SER A 377 -17.46 -12.45 -0.38
N VAL A 378 -17.42 -13.17 -1.49
CA VAL A 378 -16.31 -13.02 -2.42
C VAL A 378 -16.33 -11.63 -3.06
N PHE A 379 -17.51 -11.19 -3.52
CA PHE A 379 -17.73 -9.90 -4.15
C PHE A 379 -18.80 -9.13 -3.37
N PHE A 380 -18.52 -7.88 -3.01
CA PHE A 380 -19.46 -7.02 -2.32
C PHE A 380 -19.53 -5.64 -2.97
N VAL A 381 -20.70 -5.25 -3.46
CA VAL A 381 -20.96 -3.91 -4.01
C VAL A 381 -22.14 -3.27 -3.30
N THR A 382 -21.93 -2.07 -2.78
CA THR A 382 -22.99 -1.26 -2.18
C THR A 382 -22.92 0.19 -2.63
N MET A 383 -24.08 0.74 -3.01
CA MET A 383 -24.32 2.14 -3.31
C MET A 383 -25.07 2.87 -2.17
N THR A 384 -25.18 2.24 -1.00
CA THR A 384 -25.86 2.75 0.20
C THR A 384 -24.95 2.70 1.42
N TYR A 385 -23.63 2.80 1.22
CA TYR A 385 -22.63 2.69 2.28
C TYR A 385 -22.90 3.66 3.44
N ASN A 386 -22.92 3.13 4.67
CA ASN A 386 -23.29 3.83 5.91
C ASN A 386 -24.69 4.48 5.91
N ASN A 387 -25.58 4.10 4.98
CA ASN A 387 -26.93 4.66 4.81
C ASN A 387 -26.96 6.19 4.68
N GLN A 388 -25.85 6.81 4.24
CA GLN A 388 -25.83 8.25 3.98
C GLN A 388 -26.45 8.51 2.61
N THR A 389 -27.21 9.59 2.50
CA THR A 389 -27.89 9.98 1.25
C THR A 389 -27.56 11.41 0.86
N GLY A 390 -27.59 11.68 -0.43
CA GLY A 390 -27.42 12.98 -1.07
C GLY A 390 -27.88 12.93 -2.53
N ASP A 391 -27.54 13.95 -3.30
CA ASP A 391 -28.04 14.17 -4.66
C ASP A 391 -27.04 13.76 -5.77
N PHE A 392 -26.02 12.97 -5.41
CA PHE A 392 -24.94 12.58 -6.29
C PHE A 392 -24.87 11.04 -6.37
N PRO A 393 -25.73 10.38 -7.16
CA PRO A 393 -25.63 8.94 -7.34
C PRO A 393 -24.26 8.56 -7.97
N PRO A 394 -23.56 7.55 -7.43
CA PRO A 394 -22.30 7.09 -8.02
C PRO A 394 -22.56 6.24 -9.27
N ALA A 395 -21.67 6.27 -10.26
CA ALA A 395 -21.77 5.40 -11.44
C ALA A 395 -20.86 4.16 -11.30
N PHE A 396 -21.43 2.97 -11.26
CA PHE A 396 -20.71 1.71 -11.06
C PHE A 396 -20.70 0.82 -12.31
N GLY A 397 -19.57 0.13 -12.52
CA GLY A 397 -19.38 -0.86 -13.58
C GLY A 397 -18.65 -0.32 -14.82
N PRO A 398 -18.14 -1.20 -15.69
CA PRO A 398 -18.24 -2.66 -15.59
C PRO A 398 -17.28 -3.25 -14.57
N PHE A 399 -17.69 -4.38 -13.99
CA PHE A 399 -16.89 -5.20 -13.09
C PHE A 399 -16.64 -6.58 -13.68
N SER A 400 -15.44 -7.13 -13.49
CA SER A 400 -15.13 -8.51 -13.90
C SER A 400 -14.33 -9.32 -12.87
N MET A 401 -14.65 -10.61 -12.81
CA MET A 401 -13.89 -11.61 -12.05
C MET A 401 -13.64 -12.85 -12.91
N THR A 402 -12.38 -13.23 -13.09
CA THR A 402 -12.03 -14.39 -13.93
C THR A 402 -11.07 -15.35 -13.25
N ASN A 403 -11.14 -16.64 -13.60
CA ASN A 403 -10.18 -17.67 -13.19
C ASN A 403 -9.92 -17.73 -11.66
N SER A 404 -10.93 -17.40 -10.86
CA SER A 404 -10.77 -17.18 -9.42
C SER A 404 -11.51 -18.26 -8.62
N SER A 405 -11.08 -18.48 -7.38
CA SER A 405 -11.68 -19.50 -6.54
C SER A 405 -11.68 -19.15 -5.05
N CYS A 406 -12.53 -19.85 -4.30
CA CYS A 406 -12.48 -19.83 -2.84
C CYS A 406 -12.68 -21.22 -2.27
N THR A 407 -12.18 -21.44 -1.05
CA THR A 407 -12.41 -22.69 -0.29
C THR A 407 -13.41 -22.53 0.85
N SER A 408 -13.80 -21.30 1.16
CA SER A 408 -14.81 -20.97 2.15
C SER A 408 -15.28 -19.52 1.94
N ALA A 409 -16.60 -19.32 1.96
CA ALA A 409 -17.22 -18.01 2.05
C ALA A 409 -18.67 -18.14 2.55
N PRO A 410 -19.21 -17.20 3.35
CA PRO A 410 -20.64 -17.24 3.64
C PRO A 410 -21.52 -17.03 2.41
N LEU A 411 -21.11 -16.15 1.50
CA LEU A 411 -21.82 -15.80 0.26
C LEU A 411 -20.82 -15.61 -0.88
N VAL A 412 -21.23 -15.75 -2.14
CA VAL A 412 -20.36 -15.40 -3.28
C VAL A 412 -20.60 -13.96 -3.71
N PHE A 413 -21.80 -13.64 -4.19
CA PHE A 413 -22.12 -12.30 -4.71
C PHE A 413 -23.15 -11.59 -3.83
N ASP A 414 -22.78 -10.41 -3.32
CA ASP A 414 -23.68 -9.42 -2.74
C ASP A 414 -23.49 -8.09 -3.49
N VAL A 415 -24.18 -7.94 -4.62
CA VAL A 415 -23.94 -6.90 -5.63
C VAL A 415 -25.23 -6.15 -5.90
N ASN A 416 -25.39 -4.99 -5.25
CA ASN A 416 -26.65 -4.25 -5.27
C ASN A 416 -26.43 -2.82 -5.77
N GLY A 417 -27.03 -2.52 -6.92
CA GLY A 417 -27.17 -1.16 -7.44
C GLY A 417 -28.35 -0.41 -6.83
N LEU A 418 -28.53 0.86 -7.22
CA LEU A 418 -29.74 1.61 -6.86
C LEU A 418 -30.84 1.35 -7.91
N PRO A 419 -32.13 1.39 -7.55
CA PRO A 419 -33.22 1.24 -8.51
C PRO A 419 -33.22 2.29 -9.65
N THR A 420 -32.63 3.46 -9.42
CA THR A 420 -32.51 4.54 -10.42
C THR A 420 -31.14 4.58 -11.10
N ASP A 421 -30.14 3.92 -10.52
CA ASP A 421 -28.74 3.97 -10.94
C ASP A 421 -28.17 2.57 -10.85
N HIS A 422 -28.48 1.77 -11.87
CA HIS A 422 -28.05 0.39 -11.98
C HIS A 422 -26.52 0.29 -12.11
N ILE A 423 -25.97 -0.83 -11.63
CA ILE A 423 -24.59 -1.20 -11.94
C ILE A 423 -24.55 -1.61 -13.41
N ASN A 424 -23.69 -0.98 -14.21
CA ASN A 424 -23.57 -1.24 -15.64
C ASN A 424 -22.48 -2.28 -15.91
N GLY A 425 -22.88 -3.56 -15.96
CA GLY A 425 -22.03 -4.68 -16.32
C GLY A 425 -21.39 -5.38 -15.12
N PHE A 426 -21.68 -6.67 -14.97
CA PHE A 426 -21.00 -7.54 -14.01
C PHE A 426 -20.77 -8.92 -14.64
N VAL A 427 -19.51 -9.24 -14.91
CA VAL A 427 -19.13 -10.44 -15.66
C VAL A 427 -18.24 -11.35 -14.83
N VAL A 428 -18.61 -12.62 -14.68
CA VAL A 428 -17.81 -13.62 -13.97
C VAL A 428 -17.54 -14.82 -14.88
N LYS A 429 -16.27 -15.21 -15.03
CA LYS A 429 -15.90 -16.33 -15.92
C LYS A 429 -14.90 -17.29 -15.30
N ASN A 430 -15.11 -18.59 -15.50
CA ASN A 430 -14.20 -19.66 -15.09
C ASN A 430 -13.87 -19.59 -13.59
N CYS A 431 -14.88 -19.46 -12.74
CA CYS A 431 -14.69 -19.33 -11.28
C CYS A 431 -15.33 -20.50 -10.54
N ALA A 432 -14.65 -21.01 -9.52
CA ALA A 432 -15.12 -22.09 -8.67
C ALA A 432 -15.13 -21.67 -7.20
N PHE A 433 -16.31 -21.54 -6.62
CA PHE A 433 -16.50 -21.12 -5.23
C PHE A 433 -16.99 -22.29 -4.40
N ASP A 434 -16.08 -22.88 -3.62
CA ASP A 434 -16.36 -24.04 -2.77
C ASP A 434 -16.42 -23.65 -1.30
N GLY A 435 -17.06 -24.50 -0.49
CA GLY A 435 -17.26 -24.25 0.94
C GLY A 435 -18.20 -23.08 1.22
N VAL A 436 -19.13 -22.79 0.30
CA VAL A 436 -20.06 -21.67 0.41
C VAL A 436 -21.26 -22.05 1.28
N THR A 437 -21.55 -21.31 2.36
CA THR A 437 -22.64 -21.68 3.28
C THR A 437 -24.02 -21.25 2.79
N ASN A 438 -24.13 -20.10 2.15
CA ASN A 438 -25.33 -19.64 1.46
C ASN A 438 -25.08 -19.49 -0.04
N THR A 439 -25.65 -20.42 -0.83
CA THR A 439 -25.46 -20.47 -2.28
C THR A 439 -26.38 -19.52 -3.06
N VAL A 440 -27.30 -18.82 -2.38
CA VAL A 440 -28.21 -17.85 -3.00
C VAL A 440 -27.54 -16.49 -3.09
N ASN A 441 -27.18 -16.09 -4.31
CA ASN A 441 -26.62 -14.78 -4.59
C ASN A 441 -27.61 -13.65 -4.29
N ARG A 442 -27.10 -12.50 -3.85
CA ARG A 442 -27.86 -11.26 -3.65
C ARG A 442 -27.45 -10.27 -4.72
N ILE A 443 -28.20 -10.21 -5.80
CA ILE A 443 -27.91 -9.33 -6.93
C ILE A 443 -29.18 -8.55 -7.25
N SER A 444 -29.07 -7.22 -7.33
CA SER A 444 -30.19 -6.36 -7.67
C SER A 444 -29.72 -5.11 -8.43
N ASN A 445 -30.55 -4.64 -9.37
CA ASN A 445 -30.29 -3.43 -10.16
C ASN A 445 -28.94 -3.49 -10.89
N VAL A 446 -28.69 -4.60 -11.60
CA VAL A 446 -27.46 -4.84 -12.37
C VAL A 446 -27.83 -5.13 -13.81
N ASP A 447 -27.36 -4.28 -14.72
CA ASP A 447 -27.51 -4.49 -16.15
C ASP A 447 -26.31 -5.28 -16.69
N GLY A 448 -26.55 -6.15 -17.68
CA GLY A 448 -25.46 -6.91 -18.33
C GLY A 448 -24.77 -7.93 -17.41
N LEU A 449 -25.50 -8.54 -16.47
CA LEU A 449 -25.03 -9.67 -15.66
C LEU A 449 -24.73 -10.88 -16.55
N ALA A 450 -23.51 -11.43 -16.47
CA ALA A 450 -23.14 -12.62 -17.24
C ALA A 450 -22.19 -13.54 -16.48
N PHE A 451 -22.61 -14.80 -16.30
CA PHE A 451 -21.79 -15.87 -15.72
C PHE A 451 -21.47 -16.92 -16.78
N THR A 452 -20.20 -17.33 -16.89
CA THR A 452 -19.75 -18.36 -17.83
C THR A 452 -18.77 -19.31 -17.16
N GLY A 453 -19.11 -20.59 -17.02
CA GLY A 453 -18.24 -21.55 -16.33
C GLY A 453 -18.05 -21.18 -14.85
N VAL A 454 -19.12 -20.77 -14.17
CA VAL A 454 -19.11 -20.42 -12.74
C VAL A 454 -19.82 -21.51 -11.95
N THR A 455 -19.19 -22.01 -10.89
CA THR A 455 -19.79 -22.99 -9.97
C THR A 455 -19.77 -22.50 -8.53
N ILE A 456 -20.85 -22.77 -7.80
CA ILE A 456 -20.95 -22.59 -6.35
C ILE A 456 -21.20 -23.98 -5.73
N ASN A 457 -20.27 -24.46 -4.92
CA ASN A 457 -20.24 -25.83 -4.38
C ASN A 457 -20.46 -26.90 -5.47
N GLY A 458 -19.72 -26.78 -6.58
CA GLY A 458 -19.84 -27.65 -7.75
C GLY A 458 -21.12 -27.49 -8.59
N VAL A 459 -22.09 -26.68 -8.16
CA VAL A 459 -23.33 -26.45 -8.92
C VAL A 459 -23.14 -25.27 -9.90
N PRO A 460 -23.40 -25.46 -11.21
CA PRO A 460 -23.36 -24.37 -12.18
C PRO A 460 -24.29 -23.23 -11.78
N THR A 461 -23.77 -22.00 -11.76
CA THR A 461 -24.54 -20.78 -11.48
C THR A 461 -24.84 -20.07 -12.80
N THR A 462 -26.11 -19.75 -13.03
CA THR A 462 -26.55 -18.97 -14.19
C THR A 462 -26.80 -17.52 -13.79
N GLY A 463 -26.47 -16.59 -14.67
CA GLY A 463 -26.77 -15.17 -14.48
C GLY A 463 -28.21 -14.90 -14.93
N SER A 464 -29.20 -15.22 -14.12
CA SER A 464 -30.56 -14.68 -14.33
C SER A 464 -30.68 -13.40 -13.51
N GLY A 465 -30.71 -12.27 -14.22
CA GLY A 465 -30.97 -10.94 -13.66
C GLY A 465 -32.41 -10.77 -13.20
#